data_AF-A0A2H0SKN0-F1
#
_entry.id   AF-A0A2H0SKN0-F1
#
_cell.length_a   1.000
_cell.length_b   1.000
_cell.length_c   1.000
_cell.angle_alpha   90.00
_cell.angle_beta   90.00
_cell.angle_gamma   90.00
#
_symmetry.space_group_name_H-M   'P 1'
#
loop_
_entity.id
_entity.type
_entity.pdbx_description
1 polymer ?
#
loop_
_entity_poly.entity_id
_entity_poly.type
_entity_poly.pdbx_seq_one_letter_code
_entity_poly.pdbx_strand_id
1 'polypeptide(L)' 'MSDTNDRKMIDCRQMPSEANCQLTMMGPEDDLLDAAVDHAVNKHGHQRRP' A
#
# COMPACT_ATOMS: atom_id res chain seq x y z
N MET A 1 -19.04 12.12 3.45
CA MET A 1 -18.73 11.23 2.31
C MET A 1 -17.65 11.93 1.48
N SER A 2 -16.40 11.91 1.95
CA SER A 2 -15.29 12.66 1.30
C SER A 2 -13.99 11.86 1.14
N ASP A 3 -13.99 10.57 1.46
CA ASP A 3 -12.72 9.80 1.54
C ASP A 3 -12.01 9.58 0.20
N THR A 4 -12.72 9.61 -0.94
CA THR A 4 -12.16 9.29 -2.27
C THR A 4 -11.12 10.29 -2.79
N ASN A 5 -10.97 11.49 -2.20
CA ASN A 5 -9.98 12.49 -2.64
C ASN A 5 -9.00 12.90 -1.53
N ASP A 6 -9.10 12.28 -0.35
CA ASP A 6 -8.18 12.54 0.73
C ASP A 6 -6.85 11.84 0.47
N ARG A 7 -5.76 12.59 0.59
CA ARG A 7 -4.42 12.00 0.45
C ARG A 7 -4.16 11.10 1.66
N LYS A 8 -3.97 9.82 1.42
CA LYS A 8 -3.61 8.82 2.43
C LYS A 8 -2.11 8.52 2.33
N MET A 9 -1.57 7.85 3.35
CA MET A 9 -0.19 7.39 3.40
C MET A 9 -0.16 5.94 3.87
N ILE A 10 0.68 5.13 3.23
CA ILE A 10 0.97 3.75 3.61
C ILE A 10 2.47 3.66 3.88
N ASP A 11 2.82 3.11 5.04
CA ASP A 11 4.19 2.84 5.43
C ASP A 11 4.39 1.33 5.58
N CYS A 12 5.13 0.74 4.64
CA CYS A 12 5.35 -0.71 4.61
C CYS A 12 6.10 -1.23 5.85
N ARG A 13 6.81 -0.35 6.57
CA ARG A 13 7.50 -0.70 7.83
C ARG A 13 6.52 -1.08 8.95
N GLN A 14 5.27 -0.61 8.86
CA GLN A 14 4.25 -0.90 9.85
C GLN A 14 3.64 -2.30 9.67
N MET A 15 3.91 -2.95 8.54
CA MET A 15 3.46 -4.31 8.26
C MET A 15 4.57 -5.30 8.65
N PRO A 16 4.29 -6.29 9.52
CA PRO A 16 5.27 -7.32 9.83
C PRO A 16 5.54 -8.15 8.57
N SER A 17 6.73 -8.02 8.00
CA SER A 17 7.17 -8.83 6.85
C SER A 17 8.67 -9.09 6.89
N GLU A 18 9.08 -10.25 6.40
CA GLU A 18 10.48 -10.67 6.24
C GLU A 18 11.25 -9.80 5.22
N ALA A 19 10.53 -8.99 4.42
CA ALA A 19 11.11 -8.19 3.34
C ALA A 19 11.94 -6.99 3.83
N ASN A 20 11.85 -6.62 5.12
CA ASN A 20 12.50 -5.42 5.68
C ASN A 20 12.28 -4.17 4.79
N CYS A 21 11.05 -4.02 4.30
CA CYS A 21 10.72 -2.97 3.34
C CYS A 21 10.66 -1.60 4.02
N GLN A 22 11.42 -0.64 3.50
CA GLN A 22 11.52 0.73 4.00
C GLN A 22 10.66 1.72 3.19
N LEU A 23 9.82 1.21 2.28
CA LEU A 23 9.04 2.05 1.38
C LEU A 23 7.87 2.73 2.11
N THR A 24 7.67 4.00 1.82
CA THR A 24 6.48 4.76 2.20
C THR A 24 5.86 5.36 0.95
N MET A 25 4.54 5.23 0.80
CA MET A 25 3.76 5.68 -0.35
C MET A 25 2.67 6.65 0.11
N MET A 26 2.34 7.64 -0.72
CA MET A 26 1.32 8.64 -0.39
C MET A 26 0.62 9.12 -1.67
N GLY A 27 -0.70 9.19 -1.65
CA GLY A 27 -1.51 9.56 -2.81
C GLY A 27 -2.99 9.65 -2.47
N PRO A 28 -3.85 10.02 -3.44
CA PRO A 28 -5.30 9.82 -3.34
C PRO A 28 -5.60 8.36 -2.97
N GLU A 29 -6.67 8.12 -2.22
CA GLU A 29 -6.98 6.79 -1.69
C GLU A 29 -7.03 5.72 -2.78
N ASP A 30 -7.74 5.97 -3.88
CA ASP A 30 -7.90 5.01 -4.98
C ASP A 30 -6.55 4.67 -5.65
N ASP A 31 -5.77 5.69 -6.03
CA ASP A 31 -4.46 5.50 -6.66
C ASP A 31 -3.45 4.83 -5.71
N LEU A 32 -3.52 5.18 -4.41
CA LEU A 32 -2.63 4.63 -3.41
C LEU A 32 -2.93 3.16 -3.13
N LEU A 33 -4.21 2.78 -3.11
CA LEU A 33 -4.63 1.41 -2.86
C LEU A 33 -4.12 0.49 -3.97
N ASP A 34 -4.28 0.88 -5.23
CA ASP A 34 -3.79 0.10 -6.37
C ASP A 34 -2.26 -0.07 -6.31
N ALA A 35 -1.52 1.03 -6.08
CA ALA A 35 -0.07 0.98 -5.95
C ALA A 35 0.39 0.12 -4.77
N ALA A 36 -0.32 0.17 -3.64
CA ALA A 36 0.02 -0.61 -2.46
C ALA A 36 -0.27 -2.10 -2.63
N VAL A 37 -1.37 -2.48 -3.29
CA VAL A 37 -1.67 -3.88 -3.64
C VAL A 37 -0.60 -4.44 -4.56
N ASP A 38 -0.23 -3.70 -5.62
CA ASP A 38 0.82 -4.14 -6.54
C ASP A 38 2.18 -4.28 -5.85
N HIS A 39 2.52 -3.37 -4.93
CA HIS A 39 3.72 -3.50 -4.11
C HIS A 39 3.67 -4.75 -3.23
N ALA A 40 2.56 -4.97 -2.52
CA ALA A 40 2.36 -6.11 -1.63
C ALA A 40 2.50 -7.45 -2.39
N VAL A 41 1.92 -7.57 -3.58
CA VAL A 41 2.01 -8.79 -4.39
C VAL A 41 3.43 -8.99 -4.92
N ASN A 42 4.02 -7.98 -5.56
CA ASN A 42 5.28 -8.15 -6.28
C ASN A 42 6.53 -8.10 -5.40
N LYS A 43 6.50 -7.37 -4.28
CA LYS A 43 7.64 -7.23 -3.35
C LYS A 43 7.52 -8.14 -2.14
N HIS A 44 6.31 -8.41 -1.66
CA HIS A 44 6.07 -9.23 -0.48
C HIS A 44 5.47 -10.61 -0.78
N GLY A 45 5.11 -10.89 -2.04
CA GLY A 45 4.49 -12.16 -2.42
C GLY A 45 3.09 -12.37 -1.82
N HIS A 46 2.45 -11.30 -1.34
CA HIS A 46 1.10 -11.39 -0.80
C HIS A 46 0.12 -11.79 -1.89
N GLN A 47 -0.90 -12.55 -1.51
CA GLN A 47 -1.91 -12.99 -2.46
C GLN A 47 -2.89 -11.85 -2.74
N ARG A 48 -3.07 -11.49 -4.02
CA ARG A 48 -4.11 -10.53 -4.44
C ARG A 48 -5.48 -11.12 -4.12
N ARG A 49 -6.28 -10.40 -3.34
CA ARG A 49 -7.69 -10.72 -3.07
C ARG A 49 -8.55 -9.64 -3.71
N PRO A 50 -9.72 -10.00 -4.28
CA PRO A 50 -10.67 -9.04 -4.83
C PRO A 50 -11.27 -8.16 -3.75
#